data_AF-A0A434BLX9-F1
#
_entry.id   AF-A0A434BLX9-F1
#
_cell.length_a   1.000
_cell.length_b   1.000
_cell.length_c   1.000
_cell.angle_alpha   90.00
_cell.angle_beta   90.00
_cell.angle_gamma   90.00
#
_symmetry.space_group_name_H-M   'P 1'
#
loop_
_entity.id
_entity.type
_entity.pdbx_description
1 polymer ?
#
loop_
_entity_poly.entity_id
_entity_poly.type
_entity_poly.pdbx_seq_one_letter_code
_entity_poly.pdbx_strand_id
1 'polypeptide(L)' 'MSGLRARQKADRHRRIIEAAAELFREAGYEGAKIEAIAAQAEVSVGTIYN' A
#
# COMPACT_ATOMS: atom_id res chain seq x y z
N MET A 1 -11.37 -23.87 -3.46
CA MET A 1 -10.03 -23.47 -2.99
C MET A 1 -9.62 -22.10 -3.55
N SER A 2 -10.27 -21.01 -3.10
CA SER A 2 -10.00 -19.62 -3.55
C SER A 2 -9.42 -18.73 -2.43
N GLY A 3 -9.43 -19.22 -1.18
CA GLY A 3 -9.18 -18.40 0.00
C GLY A 3 -7.77 -17.83 0.12
N LEU A 4 -6.71 -18.59 -0.23
CA LEU A 4 -5.34 -18.12 0.00
C LEU A 4 -4.97 -16.90 -0.86
N ARG A 5 -5.28 -16.97 -2.17
CA ARG A 5 -5.01 -15.84 -3.08
C ARG A 5 -5.84 -14.61 -2.72
N ALA A 6 -7.12 -14.80 -2.37
CA ALA A 6 -8.00 -13.72 -1.93
C ALA A 6 -7.48 -13.06 -0.64
N ARG A 7 -7.03 -13.85 0.33
CA ARG A 7 -6.41 -13.35 1.57
C ARG A 7 -5.12 -12.58 1.30
N GLN A 8 -4.25 -13.09 0.44
CA GLN A 8 -3.00 -12.39 0.06
C GLN A 8 -3.29 -11.06 -0.65
N LYS A 9 -4.31 -11.00 -1.51
CA LYS A 9 -4.74 -9.74 -2.14
C LYS A 9 -5.26 -8.74 -1.10
N ALA A 10 -6.09 -9.21 -0.16
CA ALA A 10 -6.66 -8.36 0.88
C ALA A 10 -5.57 -7.84 1.84
N ASP A 11 -4.64 -8.68 2.27
CA ASP A 11 -3.54 -8.28 3.14
C ASP A 11 -2.64 -7.22 2.47
N ARG A 12 -2.31 -7.43 1.19
CA ARG A 12 -1.54 -6.45 0.42
C ARG A 12 -2.27 -5.11 0.33
N HIS A 13 -3.56 -5.13 0.04
CA HIS A 13 -4.35 -3.91 -0.04
C HIS A 13 -4.39 -3.18 1.31
N ARG A 14 -4.55 -3.92 2.41
CA ARG A 14 -4.50 -3.38 3.76
C ARG A 14 -3.17 -2.68 4.05
N ARG A 15 -2.03 -3.33 3.76
CA ARG A 15 -0.69 -2.73 3.95
C ARG A 15 -0.49 -1.44 3.17
N ILE A 16 -0.98 -1.37 1.92
CA ILE A 16 -0.91 -0.16 1.10
C ILE A 16 -1.70 1.00 1.73
N ILE A 17 -2.92 0.74 2.22
CA ILE A 17 -3.76 1.77 2.85
C ILE A 17 -3.17 2.24 4.18
N GLU A 18 -2.66 1.31 5.01
CA GLU A 18 -1.99 1.64 6.28
C GLU A 18 -0.76 2.53 6.04
N ALA A 19 0.11 2.14 5.11
CA ALA A 19 1.29 2.92 4.72
C ALA A 19 0.94 4.33 4.18
N ALA A 20 -0.06 4.41 3.29
CA ALA A 20 -0.52 5.69 2.76
C ALA A 20 -1.06 6.60 3.87
N ALA A 21 -1.87 6.05 4.78
CA ALA A 21 -2.44 6.81 5.89
C ALA A 21 -1.36 7.33 6.85
N GLU A 22 -0.31 6.55 7.11
CA GLU A 22 0.87 6.99 7.88
C GLU A 22 1.58 8.16 7.19
N LEU A 23 1.96 7.97 5.93
CA LEU A 23 2.66 9.00 5.15
C LEU A 23 1.85 10.29 5.00
N PHE A 24 0.52 10.19 4.82
CA PHE A 24 -0.34 11.37 4.76
C PHE A 24 -0.39 12.13 6.09
N ARG A 25 -0.33 11.44 7.23
CA ARG A 25 -0.27 12.09 8.55
C ARG A 25 1.06 12.80 8.79
N GLU A 26 2.16 12.23 8.29
CA GLU A 26 3.51 12.75 8.52
C GLU A 26 3.90 13.86 7.56
N ALA A 27 3.61 13.70 6.26
CA ALA A 27 4.09 14.57 5.19
C ALA A 27 2.96 15.37 4.49
N GLY A 28 1.70 15.15 4.88
CA GLY A 28 0.54 15.68 4.17
C GLY A 28 0.27 14.95 2.84
N TYR A 29 -0.83 15.29 2.18
CA TYR A 29 -1.26 14.64 0.93
C TYR A 29 -0.23 14.82 -0.20
N GLU A 30 0.19 16.06 -0.46
CA GLU A 30 1.15 16.40 -1.54
C GLU A 30 2.56 15.85 -1.26
N GLY A 31 2.94 15.69 0.01
CA GLY A 31 4.25 15.18 0.41
C GLY A 31 4.37 13.65 0.33
N ALA A 32 3.25 12.93 0.30
CA ALA A 32 3.22 11.48 0.27
C ALA A 32 3.41 10.94 -1.15
N LYS A 33 4.64 10.59 -1.48
CA LYS A 33 5.00 10.02 -2.78
C LYS A 33 4.59 8.56 -2.89
N ILE A 34 4.11 8.15 -4.07
CA ILE A 34 3.70 6.77 -4.35
C ILE A 34 4.85 5.78 -4.12
N GLU A 35 6.09 6.17 -4.45
CA GLU A 35 7.27 5.35 -4.23
C GLU A 35 7.52 5.08 -2.74
N ALA A 36 7.26 6.07 -1.89
CA ALA A 36 7.39 5.93 -0.44
C ALA A 36 6.31 5.01 0.13
N ILE A 37 5.06 5.15 -0.35
CA ILE A 37 3.95 4.26 0.03
C ILE A 37 4.25 2.82 -0.38
N ALA A 38 4.74 2.61 -1.61
CA ALA A 38 5.10 1.28 -2.11
C ALA A 38 6.23 0.63 -1.30
N ALA A 39 7.27 1.41 -0.98
CA ALA A 39 8.37 0.96 -0.15
C ALA A 39 7.91 0.56 1.26
N GLN A 40 7.15 1.43 1.94
CA GLN A 40 6.59 1.18 3.28
C GLN A 40 5.65 -0.04 3.30
N ALA A 41 4.85 -0.22 2.25
CA ALA A 41 3.94 -1.35 2.11
C ALA A 41 4.61 -2.63 1.60
N GLU A 42 5.92 -2.64 1.35
CA GLU A 42 6.68 -3.76 0.78
C GLU A 42 6.06 -4.33 -0.51
N VAL A 43 5.75 -3.44 -1.46
CA VAL A 43 5.23 -3.79 -2.79
C VAL A 43 5.96 -3.02 -3.88
N SER A 44 5.85 -3.48 -5.13
CA SER A 44 6.31 -2.68 -6.27
C SER A 44 5.35 -1.51 -6.51
N VAL A 45 5.87 -0.38 -7.04
CA VAL A 45 5.06 0.78 -7.42
C VAL A 45 3.91 0.40 -8.35
N GLY A 46 4.16 -0.47 -9.35
CA GLY A 46 3.11 -0.95 -10.26
C GLY A 46 1.97 -1.69 -9.55
N THR A 47 2.22 -2.28 -8.38
CA THR A 47 1.20 -2.99 -7.61
C THR A 47 0.18 -2.05 -6.96
N ILE A 48 0.52 -0.78 -6.76
CA ILE A 48 -0.42 0.23 -6.26
C ILE A 48 -1.51 0.54 -7.30
N TYR A 49 -1.19 0.41 -8.59
CA TYR A 49 -2.11 0.67 -9.70
C TYR A 49 -2.92 -0.56 -10.17
N ASN A 50 -2.79 -1.70 -9.48
CA ASN A 50 -3.47 -2.97 -9.79
C ASN A 50 -4.68 -3.23 -8.89
#